data_AF-A0A2K3PRP9-F1
#
_entry.id   AF-A0A2K3PRP9-F1
#
_cell.length_a   1.000
_cell.length_b   1.000
_cell.length_c   1.000
_cell.angle_alpha   90.00
_cell.angle_beta   90.00
_cell.angle_gamma   90.00
#
_symmetry.space_group_name_H-M   'P 1'
#
loop_
_entity.id
_entity.type
_entity.pdbx_description
1 polymer ?
#
loop_
_entity_poly.entity_id
_entity_poly.type
_entity_poly.pdbx_seq_one_letter_code
_entity_poly.pdbx_strand_id
1 'polypeptide(L)'
;MRVLSDEQGITEALEGLSIESALDLQKVLRVETYTSRASLLKRIEATMPLFQSRMGALLFLTSALLSRGLDLIQTDRDDPSLPLVTAPFGHASQAVSNVFDGRMDLGGGMFLKGVSNNVEVGFLTLLESLNYCKVGQYLKCPKWPIWVVGSESHYTVLFSLDTNVQNENELEERESQIRKAFDAQDQSGGGGFITVEGFHQVLRETNIKLPREKLEHLSSTDYIVWSEFWQVILDLDKSLGGLKDSSGLMGKKVFDLYHFNGIAKSDLNGSQVNSGVDSPLQRPRLTKLRVSVPPKWTSEEFMADVTIFSAFSGTESSGKDPEVSKPEPSQHAPLVDCIRTRWPRAICSWSGDPPSIV
;
A
#
# COMPACT_ATOMS: atom_id res chain seq x y z
N MET A 1 -17.12 -9.02 27.24
CA MET A 1 -16.41 -8.79 28.51
C MET A 1 -16.52 -7.29 28.78
N ARG A 2 -17.19 -6.89 29.87
CA ARG A 2 -17.61 -5.49 30.13
C ARG A 2 -16.41 -4.64 30.57
N VAL A 3 -16.08 -3.61 29.78
CA VAL A 3 -15.19 -2.49 30.14
C VAL A 3 -16.04 -1.22 30.07
N LEU A 4 -17.07 -1.12 30.92
CA LEU A 4 -18.03 0.00 30.87
C LEU A 4 -17.93 0.92 32.10
N SER A 5 -17.18 0.56 33.14
CA SER A 5 -17.14 1.33 34.39
C SER A 5 -16.06 2.43 34.42
N ASP A 6 -14.94 2.25 33.71
CA ASP A 6 -13.85 3.26 33.67
C ASP A 6 -14.04 4.31 32.56
N GLU A 7 -14.80 4.00 31.51
CA GLU A 7 -15.09 4.95 30.43
C GLU A 7 -15.90 6.17 30.93
N GLN A 8 -16.82 5.93 31.87
CA GLN A 8 -17.71 6.97 32.42
C GLN A 8 -16.91 8.06 33.15
N GLY A 9 -15.99 7.67 34.04
CA GLY A 9 -15.21 8.63 34.85
C GLY A 9 -14.20 9.45 34.04
N ILE A 10 -13.64 8.87 32.98
CA ILE A 10 -12.73 9.61 32.08
C ILE A 10 -13.50 10.53 31.15
N THR A 11 -14.67 10.11 30.68
CA THR A 11 -15.54 10.96 29.87
C THR A 11 -16.00 12.18 30.67
N GLU A 12 -16.45 11.99 31.92
CA GLU A 12 -16.79 13.07 32.85
C GLU A 12 -15.61 14.00 33.14
N ALA A 13 -14.40 13.46 33.37
CA ALA A 13 -13.20 14.25 33.61
C ALA A 13 -12.77 15.09 32.39
N LEU A 14 -13.09 14.63 31.17
CA LEU A 14 -12.75 15.31 29.92
C LEU A 14 -13.87 16.22 29.41
N GLU A 15 -15.13 16.06 29.85
CA GLU A 15 -16.26 16.86 29.38
C GLU A 15 -16.06 18.38 29.59
N GLY A 16 -15.49 18.77 30.73
CA GLY A 16 -15.18 20.17 31.06
C GLY A 16 -13.85 20.71 30.49
N LEU A 17 -13.06 19.87 29.82
CA LEU A 17 -11.73 20.25 29.35
C LEU A 17 -11.81 20.97 27.98
N SER A 18 -11.73 22.30 27.97
CA SER A 18 -11.57 23.10 26.75
C SER A 18 -10.10 23.37 26.48
N ILE A 19 -9.66 23.14 25.23
CA ILE A 19 -8.30 23.45 24.76
C ILE A 19 -8.45 24.40 23.58
N GLU A 20 -8.30 25.70 23.84
CA GLU A 20 -8.43 26.75 22.82
C GLU A 20 -7.06 27.25 22.34
N SER A 21 -6.00 26.93 23.08
CA SER A 21 -4.63 27.33 22.76
C SER A 21 -3.61 26.25 23.12
N ALA A 22 -2.41 26.37 22.54
CA ALA A 22 -1.26 25.54 22.92
C ALA A 22 -0.88 25.69 24.40
N LEU A 23 -1.12 26.86 25.01
CA LEU A 23 -0.85 27.10 26.43
C LEU A 23 -1.80 26.30 27.32
N ASP A 24 -3.05 26.10 26.91
CA ASP A 24 -4.01 25.29 27.66
C ASP A 24 -3.63 23.81 27.61
N LEU A 25 -3.17 23.34 26.44
CA LEU A 25 -2.62 22.00 26.30
C LEU A 25 -1.42 21.80 27.24
N GLN A 26 -0.50 22.76 27.33
CA GLN A 26 0.67 22.67 28.22
C GLN A 26 0.31 22.55 29.70
N LYS A 27 -0.78 23.18 30.15
CA LYS A 27 -1.22 23.10 31.57
C LYS A 27 -1.66 21.69 31.94
N VAL A 28 -2.27 20.98 31.00
CA VAL A 28 -2.95 19.70 31.24
C VAL A 28 -2.09 18.51 30.83
N LEU A 29 -1.28 18.64 29.77
CA LEU A 29 -0.44 17.57 29.27
C LEU A 29 0.57 17.13 30.34
N ARG A 30 0.69 15.83 30.52
CA ARG A 30 1.69 15.21 31.39
C ARG A 30 2.52 14.26 30.53
N VAL A 31 3.84 14.40 30.62
CA VAL A 31 4.79 13.59 29.88
C VAL A 31 5.48 12.66 30.86
N GLU A 32 5.46 11.37 30.53
CA GLU A 32 6.13 10.33 31.30
C GLU A 32 7.13 9.61 30.40
N THR A 33 8.34 9.37 30.90
CA THR A 33 9.40 8.70 30.16
C THR A 33 9.62 7.31 30.72
N TYR A 34 9.75 6.34 29.82
CA TYR A 34 9.96 4.94 30.17
C TYR A 34 11.21 4.42 29.48
N THR A 35 12.09 3.77 30.24
CA THR A 35 13.34 3.16 29.72
C THR A 35 13.20 1.67 29.44
N SER A 36 12.06 1.06 29.75
CA SER A 36 11.78 -0.35 29.51
C SER A 36 10.44 -0.56 28.81
N ARG A 37 10.41 -1.50 27.85
CA ARG A 37 9.19 -1.87 27.11
C ARG A 37 8.10 -2.41 28.04
N ALA A 38 8.49 -3.20 29.05
CA ALA A 38 7.53 -3.81 29.98
C ALA A 38 6.80 -2.75 30.83
N SER A 39 7.54 -1.76 31.36
CA SER A 39 6.94 -0.65 32.12
C SER A 39 6.03 0.21 31.25
N LEU A 40 6.45 0.49 30.01
CA LEU A 40 5.65 1.25 29.05
C LEU A 40 4.34 0.52 28.71
N LEU A 41 4.39 -0.78 28.40
CA LEU A 41 3.19 -1.58 28.10
C LEU A 41 2.21 -1.57 29.26
N LYS A 42 2.69 -1.83 30.49
CA LYS A 42 1.85 -1.80 31.69
C LYS A 42 1.19 -0.43 31.89
N ARG A 43 1.90 0.66 31.61
CA ARG A 43 1.33 2.01 31.69
C ARG A 43 0.27 2.22 30.61
N ILE A 44 0.59 1.92 29.35
CA ILE A 44 -0.32 2.08 28.21
C ILE A 44 -1.62 1.30 28.47
N GLU A 45 -1.54 0.06 28.94
CA GLU A 45 -2.71 -0.75 29.32
C GLU A 45 -3.54 -0.07 30.41
N ALA A 46 -2.89 0.45 31.46
CA ALA A 46 -3.58 1.16 32.54
C ALA A 46 -4.20 2.50 32.09
N THR A 47 -3.63 3.16 31.08
CA THR A 47 -4.10 4.45 30.56
C THR A 47 -4.89 4.32 29.25
N MET A 48 -5.15 3.10 28.78
CA MET A 48 -5.80 2.83 27.50
C MET A 48 -7.13 3.59 27.33
N PRO A 49 -7.99 3.69 28.36
CA PRO A 49 -9.23 4.47 28.25
C PRO A 49 -9.01 5.95 27.88
N LEU A 50 -7.88 6.57 28.27
CA LEU A 50 -7.55 7.93 27.85
C LEU A 50 -7.20 7.99 26.35
N PHE A 51 -6.50 6.99 25.82
CA PHE A 51 -6.20 6.87 24.40
C PHE A 51 -7.42 6.51 23.55
N GLN A 52 -8.47 5.96 24.16
CA GLN A 52 -9.76 5.70 23.53
C GLN A 52 -10.73 6.88 23.65
N SER A 53 -10.37 7.91 24.42
CA SER A 53 -11.18 9.12 24.59
C SER A 53 -11.12 10.05 23.36
N ARG A 54 -11.92 11.13 23.39
CA ARG A 54 -11.89 12.20 22.38
C ARG A 54 -10.51 12.86 22.19
N MET A 55 -9.61 12.74 23.17
CA MET A 55 -8.24 13.28 23.13
C MET A 55 -7.19 12.26 22.69
N GLY A 56 -7.59 11.01 22.47
CA GLY A 56 -6.68 9.90 22.23
C GLY A 56 -5.74 10.10 21.05
N ALA A 57 -6.25 10.60 19.92
CA ALA A 57 -5.43 10.89 18.75
C ALA A 57 -4.35 11.96 19.02
N LEU A 58 -4.71 13.02 19.76
CA LEU A 58 -3.78 14.08 20.14
C LEU A 58 -2.71 13.57 21.13
N LEU A 59 -3.13 12.77 22.12
CA LEU A 59 -2.23 12.13 23.07
C LEU A 59 -1.25 11.18 22.37
N PHE A 60 -1.75 10.37 21.44
CA PHE A 60 -0.93 9.46 20.65
C PHE A 60 0.06 10.22 19.76
N LEU A 61 -0.41 11.23 19.02
CA LEU A 61 0.45 12.07 18.17
C LEU A 61 1.57 12.71 19.00
N THR A 62 1.22 13.32 20.13
CA THR A 62 2.21 13.96 21.01
C THR A 62 3.21 12.95 21.57
N SER A 63 2.72 11.77 21.99
CA SER A 63 3.58 10.68 22.48
C SER A 63 4.55 10.18 21.39
N ALA A 64 4.09 10.04 20.15
CA ALA A 64 4.91 9.63 19.02
C ALA A 64 5.98 10.67 18.65
N LEU A 65 5.59 11.96 18.61
CA LEU A 65 6.51 13.07 18.33
C LEU A 65 7.62 13.16 19.38
N LEU A 66 7.26 13.07 20.67
CA LEU A 66 8.23 13.12 21.77
C LEU A 66 9.13 11.87 21.80
N SER A 67 8.59 10.70 21.44
CA SER A 67 9.37 9.45 21.41
C SER A 67 10.39 9.43 20.27
N ARG A 68 10.08 10.04 19.11
CA ARG A 68 11.04 10.21 18.00
C ARG A 68 12.05 11.31 18.30
N GLY A 69 11.64 12.38 18.99
CA GLY A 69 12.45 13.55 19.26
C GLY A 69 12.27 14.63 18.18
N LEU A 70 12.04 15.88 18.63
CA LEU A 70 11.72 16.99 17.74
C LEU A 70 12.86 17.36 16.79
N ASP A 71 14.11 17.26 17.25
CA ASP A 71 15.28 17.56 16.42
C ASP A 71 15.40 16.58 15.24
N LEU A 72 15.16 15.28 15.49
CA LEU A 72 15.18 14.27 14.44
C LEU A 72 14.07 14.51 13.41
N ILE A 73 12.88 14.90 13.88
CA ILE A 73 11.76 15.26 13.00
C ILE A 73 12.13 16.46 12.11
N GLN A 74 12.84 17.46 12.64
CA GLN A 74 13.30 18.60 11.83
C GLN A 74 14.30 18.17 10.75
N THR A 75 15.19 17.22 11.05
CA THR A 75 16.17 16.72 10.07
C THR A 75 15.57 15.85 8.96
N ASP A 76 14.41 15.26 9.21
CA ASP A 76 13.67 14.47 8.22
C ASP A 76 13.14 15.36 7.09
N ARG A 77 12.83 16.63 7.39
CA ARG A 77 12.24 17.58 6.45
C ARG A 77 13.22 17.96 5.34
N ASP A 78 12.68 18.12 4.13
CA ASP A 78 13.43 18.75 3.02
C ASP A 78 13.55 20.26 3.26
N ASP A 79 12.48 20.90 3.76
CA ASP A 79 12.45 22.29 4.19
C ASP A 79 11.90 22.41 5.63
N PRO A 80 12.76 22.72 6.62
CA PRO A 80 12.36 22.89 8.02
C PRO A 80 11.57 24.17 8.28
N SER A 81 11.50 25.10 7.32
CA SER A 81 10.71 26.33 7.45
C SER A 81 9.20 26.12 7.23
N LEU A 82 8.84 25.05 6.53
CA LEU A 82 7.44 24.68 6.30
C LEU A 82 6.83 24.01 7.56
N PRO A 83 5.52 24.14 7.81
CA PRO A 83 4.86 23.42 8.90
C PRO A 83 4.64 21.93 8.56
N LEU A 84 4.50 21.07 9.59
CA LEU A 84 4.06 19.65 9.45
C LEU A 84 2.57 19.54 9.14
N VAL A 85 1.80 20.56 9.50
CA VAL A 85 0.36 20.61 9.26
C VAL A 85 0.09 21.95 8.59
N THR A 86 -0.30 21.91 7.33
CA THR A 86 -0.52 23.12 6.53
C THR A 86 -1.89 23.69 6.86
N ALA A 87 -1.90 24.96 7.28
CA ALA A 87 -3.13 25.73 7.44
C ALA A 87 -3.77 26.05 6.07
N PRO A 88 -5.10 26.28 5.99
CA PRO A 88 -6.07 26.27 7.07
C PRO A 88 -6.77 24.91 7.28
N PHE A 89 -6.61 23.97 6.33
CA PHE A 89 -7.39 22.72 6.30
C PHE A 89 -6.73 21.55 7.03
N GLY A 90 -5.54 21.75 7.59
CA GLY A 90 -4.88 20.74 8.41
C GLY A 90 -4.30 19.58 7.60
N HIS A 91 -3.95 19.81 6.33
CA HIS A 91 -3.28 18.80 5.52
C HIS A 91 -1.93 18.46 6.17
N ALA A 92 -1.78 17.24 6.65
CA ALA A 92 -0.52 16.76 7.18
C ALA A 92 0.49 16.66 6.03
N SER A 93 1.59 17.39 6.12
CA SER A 93 2.79 17.08 5.36
C SER A 93 3.55 15.97 6.08
N GLN A 94 3.99 14.96 5.35
CA GLN A 94 4.85 13.94 5.91
C GLN A 94 6.20 14.56 6.27
N ALA A 95 6.84 14.07 7.34
CA ALA A 95 8.17 14.54 7.73
C ALA A 95 9.21 14.29 6.62
N VAL A 96 9.06 13.19 5.87
CA VAL A 96 9.71 12.96 4.58
C VAL A 96 8.68 13.26 3.50
N SER A 97 8.94 14.28 2.67
CA SER A 97 7.96 14.79 1.70
C SER A 97 7.59 13.78 0.62
N ASN A 98 8.46 12.79 0.40
CA ASN A 98 8.35 11.87 -0.71
C ASN A 98 8.07 10.43 -0.23
N VAL A 99 7.15 9.78 -0.94
CA VAL A 99 6.67 8.43 -0.61
C VAL A 99 7.45 7.31 -1.32
N PHE A 100 8.51 7.63 -2.07
CA PHE A 100 9.38 6.62 -2.70
C PHE A 100 10.49 6.15 -1.75
N ASP A 101 11.17 5.05 -2.09
CA ASP A 101 12.29 4.53 -1.28
C ASP A 101 13.61 5.24 -1.59
N GLY A 102 14.44 5.42 -0.55
CA GLY A 102 15.82 5.88 -0.68
C GLY A 102 15.94 7.35 -1.02
N ARG A 103 16.70 7.67 -2.07
CA ARG A 103 16.92 9.02 -2.56
C ARG A 103 16.83 9.04 -4.08
N MET A 104 16.28 10.11 -4.62
CA MET A 104 16.23 10.33 -6.06
C MET A 104 17.21 11.45 -6.43
N ASP A 105 18.17 11.14 -7.30
CA ASP A 105 19.10 12.13 -7.86
C ASP A 105 18.43 12.89 -9.00
N LEU A 106 18.38 14.21 -8.91
CA LEU A 106 17.86 15.09 -9.97
C LEU A 106 18.98 15.66 -10.84
N GLY A 107 20.24 15.26 -10.61
CA GLY A 107 21.42 15.83 -11.23
C GLY A 107 21.92 17.08 -10.50
N GLY A 108 23.15 17.50 -10.81
CA GLY A 108 23.74 18.72 -10.24
C GLY A 108 23.98 18.67 -8.72
N GLY A 109 23.98 17.48 -8.11
CA GLY A 109 24.13 17.28 -6.67
C GLY A 109 22.83 17.49 -5.87
N MET A 110 21.68 17.60 -6.55
CA MET A 110 20.37 17.72 -5.90
C MET A 110 19.73 16.35 -5.70
N PHE A 111 19.33 16.05 -4.47
CA PHE A 111 18.67 14.79 -4.12
C PHE A 111 17.35 15.05 -3.41
N LEU A 112 16.29 14.37 -3.84
CA LEU A 112 15.06 14.27 -3.07
C LEU A 112 15.17 13.11 -2.07
N LYS A 113 14.81 13.36 -0.81
CA LYS A 113 14.81 12.33 0.23
C LYS A 113 13.49 11.56 0.20
N GLY A 114 13.57 10.24 0.07
CA GLY A 114 12.48 9.31 0.27
C GLY A 114 12.61 8.56 1.60
N VAL A 115 11.79 7.52 1.75
CA VAL A 115 11.78 6.64 2.93
C VAL A 115 13.02 5.78 2.94
N SER A 116 13.76 5.78 4.05
CA SER A 116 15.10 5.15 4.11
C SER A 116 15.11 3.72 4.64
N ASN A 117 14.01 3.28 5.27
CA ASN A 117 13.91 1.98 5.92
C ASN A 117 12.45 1.51 6.04
N ASN A 118 12.28 0.22 6.31
CA ASN A 118 10.96 -0.37 6.58
C ASN A 118 10.25 0.37 7.72
N VAL A 119 8.97 0.63 7.52
CA VAL A 119 8.13 1.37 8.48
C VAL A 119 7.26 0.42 9.31
N GLU A 120 6.76 0.93 10.44
CA GLU A 120 5.79 0.18 11.24
C GLU A 120 4.37 0.22 10.67
N VAL A 121 3.96 1.38 10.12
CA VAL A 121 2.66 1.62 9.50
C VAL A 121 2.88 2.14 8.09
N GLY A 122 2.26 1.50 7.12
CA GLY A 122 2.45 1.75 5.70
C GLY A 122 1.62 2.90 5.18
N PHE A 123 1.80 3.16 3.89
CA PHE A 123 1.03 4.16 3.16
C PHE A 123 0.69 3.64 1.77
N LEU A 124 -0.55 3.87 1.34
CA LEU A 124 -1.01 3.67 -0.03
C LEU A 124 -1.76 4.92 -0.47
N THR A 125 -1.78 5.21 -1.77
CA THR A 125 -2.54 6.36 -2.27
C THR A 125 -3.16 6.09 -3.62
N LEU A 126 -4.35 6.66 -3.83
CA LEU A 126 -5.03 6.64 -5.12
C LEU A 126 -4.18 7.33 -6.21
N LEU A 127 -3.38 8.34 -5.81
CA LEU A 127 -2.50 9.07 -6.72
C LEU A 127 -1.47 8.14 -7.40
N GLU A 128 -1.08 7.05 -6.75
CA GLU A 128 -0.19 6.06 -7.36
C GLU A 128 -0.90 5.26 -8.44
N SER A 129 -2.13 4.80 -8.20
CA SER A 129 -2.90 4.10 -9.24
C SER A 129 -3.21 4.97 -10.46
N LEU A 130 -3.24 6.29 -10.27
CA LEU A 130 -3.39 7.29 -11.33
C LEU A 130 -2.05 7.71 -11.95
N ASN A 131 -0.94 7.09 -11.55
CA ASN A 131 0.43 7.36 -12.02
C ASN A 131 0.95 8.79 -11.73
N TYR A 132 0.40 9.50 -10.74
CA TYR A 132 0.90 10.80 -10.31
C TYR A 132 2.14 10.70 -9.41
N CYS A 133 2.31 9.58 -8.70
CA CYS A 133 3.48 9.32 -7.87
C CYS A 133 3.77 7.82 -7.82
N LYS A 134 4.93 7.44 -7.26
CA LYS A 134 5.31 6.06 -7.01
C LYS A 134 5.56 5.88 -5.52
N VAL A 135 4.79 5.00 -4.88
CA VAL A 135 5.01 4.66 -3.48
C VAL A 135 6.05 3.56 -3.40
N GLY A 136 7.02 3.74 -2.53
CA GLY A 136 8.12 2.83 -2.28
C GLY A 136 7.69 1.56 -1.55
N GLN A 137 8.49 0.50 -1.66
CA GLN A 137 8.28 -0.77 -0.99
C GLN A 137 8.32 -0.64 0.52
N TYR A 138 9.11 0.29 1.08
CA TYR A 138 9.14 0.48 2.53
C TYR A 138 7.79 0.89 3.09
N LEU A 139 7.00 1.68 2.36
CA LEU A 139 5.64 2.09 2.75
C LEU A 139 4.58 1.05 2.36
N LYS A 140 4.78 0.33 1.27
CA LYS A 140 3.86 -0.73 0.81
C LYS A 140 3.93 -1.99 1.66
N CYS A 141 5.11 -2.30 2.19
CA CYS A 141 5.40 -3.50 2.97
C CYS A 141 5.77 -3.16 4.43
N PRO A 142 4.83 -2.56 5.21
CA PRO A 142 5.07 -2.23 6.60
C PRO A 142 5.18 -3.48 7.47
N LYS A 143 5.82 -3.32 8.63
CA LYS A 143 5.96 -4.38 9.64
C LYS A 143 4.60 -4.87 10.15
N TRP A 144 3.69 -3.94 10.43
CA TRP A 144 2.31 -4.25 10.79
C TRP A 144 1.44 -4.03 9.57
N PRO A 145 0.51 -4.95 9.25
CA PRO A 145 -0.36 -4.83 8.08
C PRO A 145 -1.43 -3.76 8.30
N ILE A 146 -0.99 -2.51 8.44
CA ILE A 146 -1.79 -1.31 8.67
C ILE A 146 -1.24 -0.26 7.70
N TRP A 147 -2.12 0.32 6.91
CA TRP A 147 -1.82 1.37 5.94
C TRP A 147 -2.73 2.55 6.17
N VAL A 148 -2.15 3.75 6.16
CA VAL A 148 -2.91 4.95 5.88
C VAL A 148 -3.13 4.99 4.36
N VAL A 149 -4.39 5.12 3.94
CA VAL A 149 -4.76 5.24 2.53
C VAL A 149 -5.17 6.67 2.24
N GLY A 150 -4.39 7.37 1.41
CA GLY A 150 -4.65 8.74 1.01
C GLY A 150 -5.37 8.85 -0.34
N SER A 151 -6.45 9.62 -0.40
CA SER A 151 -7.01 10.17 -1.64
C SER A 151 -6.60 11.63 -1.80
N GLU A 152 -7.21 12.33 -2.76
CA GLU A 152 -7.00 13.77 -2.95
C GLU A 152 -7.46 14.59 -1.72
N SER A 153 -8.56 14.19 -1.08
CA SER A 153 -9.20 14.97 -0.03
C SER A 153 -9.07 14.34 1.36
N HIS A 154 -8.98 13.02 1.47
CA HIS A 154 -9.22 12.29 2.71
C HIS A 154 -8.20 11.18 2.97
N TYR A 155 -7.93 10.94 4.26
CA TYR A 155 -7.14 9.81 4.72
C TYR A 155 -8.05 8.80 5.41
N THR A 156 -7.86 7.53 5.08
CA THR A 156 -8.57 6.39 5.67
C THR A 156 -7.56 5.35 6.15
N VAL A 157 -8.03 4.32 6.85
CA VAL A 157 -7.14 3.26 7.36
C VAL A 157 -7.54 1.93 6.75
N LEU A 158 -6.57 1.21 6.20
CA LEU A 158 -6.70 -0.16 5.74
C LEU A 158 -5.82 -1.05 6.62
N PHE A 159 -6.30 -2.20 7.06
CA PHE A 159 -5.48 -3.10 7.87
C PHE A 159 -5.89 -4.57 7.71
N SER A 160 -5.03 -5.47 8.16
CA SER A 160 -5.36 -6.88 8.38
C SER A 160 -5.09 -7.26 9.84
N LEU A 161 -5.78 -8.30 10.29
CA LEU A 161 -5.51 -8.92 11.59
C LEU A 161 -4.44 -10.01 11.49
N ASP A 162 -4.12 -10.44 10.27
CA ASP A 162 -3.09 -11.46 10.01
C ASP A 162 -1.84 -10.80 9.41
N THR A 163 -0.72 -10.88 10.12
CA THR A 163 0.58 -10.37 9.65
C THR A 163 1.09 -11.12 8.42
N ASN A 164 0.66 -12.38 8.21
CA ASN A 164 1.10 -13.20 7.08
C ASN A 164 0.68 -12.64 5.72
N VAL A 165 -0.28 -11.70 5.68
CA VAL A 165 -0.65 -10.98 4.46
C VAL A 165 0.54 -10.25 3.81
N GLN A 166 1.56 -9.89 4.61
CA GLN A 166 2.80 -9.28 4.13
C GLN A 166 3.84 -10.28 3.64
N ASN A 167 3.68 -11.57 3.93
CA ASN A 167 4.67 -12.56 3.52
C ASN A 167 4.79 -12.57 2.00
N GLU A 168 6.01 -12.35 1.52
CA GLU A 168 6.32 -12.54 0.13
C GLU A 168 6.36 -14.03 -0.18
N ASN A 169 5.77 -14.40 -1.31
CA ASN A 169 5.96 -15.75 -1.85
C ASN A 169 7.26 -15.79 -2.67
N GLU A 170 7.68 -17.02 -3.01
CA GLU A 170 8.88 -17.28 -3.82
C GLU A 170 8.92 -16.45 -5.12
N LEU A 171 7.77 -16.18 -5.77
CA LEU A 171 7.72 -15.36 -6.98
C LEU A 171 8.05 -13.89 -6.69
N GLU A 172 7.43 -13.31 -5.66
CA GLU A 172 7.61 -11.90 -5.29
C GLU A 172 9.06 -11.64 -4.85
N GLU A 173 9.62 -12.53 -4.02
CA GLU A 173 11.02 -12.43 -3.56
C GLU A 173 11.99 -12.53 -4.73
N ARG A 174 11.76 -13.49 -5.64
CA ARG A 174 12.61 -13.69 -6.81
C ARG A 174 12.49 -12.53 -7.81
N GLU A 175 11.29 -11.99 -8.00
CA GLU A 175 11.05 -10.79 -8.82
C GLU A 175 11.79 -9.59 -8.25
N SER A 176 11.68 -9.34 -6.95
CA SER A 176 12.37 -8.25 -6.25
C SER A 176 13.89 -8.38 -6.40
N GLN A 177 14.44 -9.58 -6.24
CA GLN A 177 15.86 -9.86 -6.45
C GLN A 177 16.31 -9.53 -7.88
N ILE A 178 15.59 -10.03 -8.89
CA ILE A 178 15.95 -9.85 -10.30
C ILE A 178 15.75 -8.38 -10.71
N ARG A 179 14.67 -7.73 -10.26
CA ARG A 179 14.39 -6.31 -10.48
C ARG A 179 15.50 -5.45 -9.92
N LYS A 180 15.96 -5.71 -8.69
CA LYS A 180 17.05 -4.94 -8.08
C LYS A 180 18.35 -5.06 -8.87
N ALA A 181 18.69 -6.25 -9.35
CA ALA A 181 19.86 -6.46 -10.20
C ALA A 181 19.71 -5.72 -11.55
N PHE A 182 18.51 -5.75 -12.14
CA PHE A 182 18.20 -5.05 -13.38
C PHE A 182 18.31 -3.53 -13.22
N ASP A 183 17.66 -2.96 -12.21
CA ASP A 183 17.66 -1.51 -11.93
C ASP A 183 19.07 -1.01 -11.58
N ALA A 184 19.95 -1.85 -10.99
CA ALA A 184 21.34 -1.50 -10.74
C ALA A 184 22.17 -1.33 -12.03
N GLN A 185 21.71 -1.90 -13.15
CA GLN A 185 22.31 -1.74 -14.48
C GLN A 185 21.57 -0.69 -15.34
N ASP A 186 20.44 -0.14 -14.85
CA ASP A 186 19.66 0.87 -15.55
C ASP A 186 20.31 2.25 -15.40
N GLN A 187 21.07 2.64 -16.42
CA GLN A 187 21.69 3.97 -16.51
C GLN A 187 20.74 5.05 -17.04
N SER A 188 19.52 4.70 -17.46
CA SER A 188 18.55 5.63 -18.05
C SER A 188 17.78 6.46 -17.01
N GLY A 189 18.03 6.24 -15.72
CA GLY A 189 17.32 6.92 -14.64
C GLY A 189 15.92 6.35 -14.37
N GLY A 190 15.71 5.06 -14.67
CA GLY A 190 14.45 4.36 -14.41
C GLY A 190 13.54 4.16 -15.62
N GLY A 191 14.09 4.26 -16.84
CA GLY A 191 13.38 3.98 -18.09
C GLY A 191 13.03 2.50 -18.29
N GLY A 192 13.54 1.59 -17.44
CA GLY A 192 13.15 0.18 -17.46
C GLY A 192 13.81 -0.64 -18.55
N PHE A 193 14.97 -0.19 -19.05
CA PHE A 193 15.80 -0.91 -20.00
C PHE A 193 17.30 -0.82 -19.65
N ILE A 194 18.06 -1.84 -20.07
CA ILE A 194 19.50 -1.95 -19.81
C ILE A 194 20.26 -2.33 -21.08
N THR A 195 21.57 -2.11 -21.14
CA THR A 195 22.38 -2.57 -22.28
C THR A 195 22.58 -4.08 -22.24
N VAL A 196 23.02 -4.66 -23.36
CA VAL A 196 23.36 -6.09 -23.45
C VAL A 196 24.46 -6.47 -22.45
N GLU A 197 25.44 -5.60 -22.21
CA GLU A 197 26.48 -5.84 -21.19
C GLU A 197 25.89 -5.87 -19.78
N GLY A 198 25.01 -4.92 -19.45
CA GLY A 198 24.30 -4.89 -18.17
C GLY A 198 23.44 -6.15 -17.98
N PHE A 199 22.78 -6.61 -19.04
CA PHE A 199 21.98 -7.82 -19.01
C PHE A 199 22.78 -9.07 -18.67
N HIS A 200 23.97 -9.25 -19.25
CA HIS A 200 24.86 -10.34 -18.88
C HIS A 200 25.29 -10.28 -17.40
N GLN A 201 25.45 -9.08 -16.84
CA GLN A 201 25.72 -8.91 -15.42
C GLN A 201 24.53 -9.35 -14.56
N VAL A 202 23.30 -8.97 -14.92
CA VAL A 202 22.08 -9.40 -14.23
C VAL A 202 21.96 -10.92 -14.21
N LEU A 203 22.18 -11.60 -15.34
CA LEU A 203 22.10 -13.06 -15.43
C LEU A 203 23.12 -13.75 -14.49
N ARG A 204 24.34 -13.21 -14.39
CA ARG A 204 25.38 -13.73 -13.47
C ARG A 204 24.99 -13.51 -12.01
N GLU A 205 24.58 -12.31 -11.64
CA GLU A 205 24.24 -11.96 -10.25
C GLU A 205 23.02 -12.72 -9.73
N THR A 206 22.06 -12.99 -10.61
CA THR A 206 20.80 -13.67 -10.28
C THR A 206 20.87 -15.19 -10.49
N ASN A 207 22.00 -15.72 -10.97
CA ASN A 207 22.22 -17.13 -11.30
C ASN A 207 21.16 -17.70 -12.28
N ILE A 208 20.86 -16.95 -13.33
CA ILE A 208 19.89 -17.32 -14.37
C ILE A 208 20.65 -17.88 -15.58
N LYS A 209 20.21 -19.05 -16.06
CA LYS A 209 20.81 -19.74 -17.21
C LYS A 209 19.83 -19.77 -18.37
N LEU A 210 19.94 -18.80 -19.27
CA LEU A 210 19.08 -18.73 -20.45
C LEU A 210 19.54 -19.70 -21.55
N PRO A 211 18.61 -20.46 -22.17
CA PRO A 211 18.87 -21.15 -23.42
C PRO A 211 19.30 -20.17 -24.51
N ARG A 212 20.16 -20.64 -25.43
CA ARG A 212 20.76 -19.81 -26.49
C ARG A 212 19.73 -19.04 -27.32
N GLU A 213 18.64 -19.70 -27.69
CA GLU A 213 17.54 -19.09 -28.46
C GLU A 213 16.91 -17.88 -27.74
N LYS A 214 16.58 -18.03 -26.45
CA LYS A 214 16.00 -16.95 -25.63
C LYS A 214 16.98 -15.80 -25.41
N LEU A 215 18.27 -16.13 -25.28
CA LEU A 215 19.34 -15.13 -25.13
C LEU A 215 19.52 -14.32 -26.42
N GLU A 216 19.58 -14.98 -27.58
CA GLU A 216 19.69 -14.34 -28.90
C GLU A 216 18.45 -13.50 -29.21
N HIS A 217 17.25 -13.96 -28.84
CA HIS A 217 16.01 -13.19 -28.98
C HIS A 217 16.04 -11.89 -28.18
N LEU A 218 16.33 -11.96 -26.88
CA LEU A 218 16.40 -10.76 -26.03
C LEU A 218 17.52 -9.81 -26.47
N SER A 219 18.65 -10.36 -26.90
CA SER A 219 19.82 -9.56 -27.35
C SER A 219 19.75 -9.16 -28.83
N SER A 220 18.60 -9.34 -29.48
CA SER A 220 18.42 -8.93 -30.89
C SER A 220 18.36 -7.41 -31.03
N THR A 221 17.99 -6.72 -29.95
CA THR A 221 18.04 -5.26 -29.79
C THR A 221 19.25 -4.85 -28.95
N ASP A 222 19.80 -3.65 -29.19
CA ASP A 222 20.94 -3.10 -28.42
C ASP A 222 20.61 -2.83 -26.93
N TYR A 223 19.34 -2.97 -26.55
CA TYR A 223 18.84 -2.81 -25.20
C TYR A 223 17.84 -3.91 -24.85
N ILE A 224 17.73 -4.20 -23.55
CA ILE A 224 16.81 -5.20 -22.98
C ILE A 224 15.75 -4.47 -22.16
N VAL A 225 14.47 -4.72 -22.45
CA VAL A 225 13.34 -4.16 -21.70
C VAL A 225 12.93 -5.09 -20.56
N TRP A 226 12.66 -4.53 -19.38
CA TRP A 226 12.26 -5.32 -18.21
C TRP A 226 11.08 -6.26 -18.46
N SER A 227 10.03 -5.77 -19.13
CA SER A 227 8.80 -6.54 -19.37
C SER A 227 9.09 -7.81 -20.19
N GLU A 228 9.86 -7.69 -21.26
CA GLU A 228 10.24 -8.81 -22.12
C GLU A 228 11.13 -9.82 -21.39
N PHE A 229 12.14 -9.33 -20.68
CA PHE A 229 13.00 -10.18 -19.87
C PHE A 229 12.20 -10.93 -18.79
N TRP A 230 11.31 -10.23 -18.09
CA TRP A 230 10.49 -10.83 -17.04
C TRP A 230 9.57 -11.93 -17.57
N GLN A 231 8.97 -11.75 -18.76
CA GLN A 231 8.19 -12.81 -19.41
C GLN A 231 9.03 -14.05 -19.69
N VAL A 232 10.27 -13.87 -20.18
CA VAL A 232 11.18 -14.99 -20.42
C VAL A 232 11.50 -15.76 -19.14
N ILE A 233 11.62 -15.08 -18.00
CA ILE A 233 11.84 -15.69 -16.67
C ILE A 233 10.63 -16.48 -16.18
N LEU A 234 9.42 -15.94 -16.37
CA LEU A 234 8.18 -16.63 -16.01
C LEU A 234 8.00 -17.96 -16.76
N ASP A 235 8.53 -18.05 -17.99
CA ASP A 235 8.50 -19.28 -18.80
C ASP A 235 9.74 -20.17 -18.66
N LEU A 236 10.74 -19.75 -17.89
CA LEU A 236 11.98 -20.49 -17.71
C LEU A 236 11.85 -21.48 -16.54
N ASP A 237 12.40 -22.68 -16.70
CA ASP A 237 12.37 -23.71 -15.66
C ASP A 237 13.09 -23.27 -14.38
N LYS A 238 12.59 -23.70 -13.21
CA LYS A 238 13.19 -23.38 -11.91
C LYS A 238 14.65 -23.83 -11.80
N SER A 239 15.03 -24.95 -12.40
CA SER A 239 16.41 -25.46 -12.42
C SER A 239 17.40 -24.54 -13.15
N LEU A 240 16.88 -23.69 -14.04
CA LEU A 240 17.64 -22.70 -14.80
C LEU A 240 17.55 -21.29 -14.18
N GLY A 241 16.99 -21.17 -12.97
CA GLY A 241 16.80 -19.90 -12.27
C GLY A 241 15.54 -19.14 -12.71
N GLY A 242 14.65 -19.77 -13.48
CA GLY A 242 13.35 -19.24 -13.88
C GLY A 242 12.24 -19.49 -12.87
N LEU A 243 11.01 -19.14 -13.25
CA LEU A 243 9.83 -19.16 -12.36
C LEU A 243 8.64 -19.92 -12.95
N LYS A 244 8.88 -20.81 -13.93
CA LYS A 244 7.81 -21.59 -14.55
C LYS A 244 7.04 -22.41 -13.52
N ASP A 245 5.78 -22.03 -13.32
CA ASP A 245 4.88 -22.71 -12.41
C ASP A 245 4.09 -23.79 -13.15
N SER A 246 4.44 -25.04 -12.91
CA SER A 246 3.70 -26.19 -13.48
C SER A 246 2.36 -26.44 -12.79
N SER A 247 2.13 -25.86 -11.60
CA SER A 247 0.92 -26.04 -10.81
C SER A 247 -0.16 -25.00 -11.10
N GLY A 248 0.22 -23.84 -11.65
CA GLY A 248 -0.67 -22.70 -11.89
C GLY A 248 -1.22 -22.04 -10.61
N LEU A 249 -0.69 -22.38 -9.43
CA LEU A 249 -1.15 -21.88 -8.14
C LEU A 249 -0.14 -20.92 -7.47
N MET A 250 1.08 -20.80 -8.00
CA MET A 250 2.09 -19.91 -7.44
C MET A 250 1.64 -18.45 -7.53
N GLY A 251 1.80 -17.74 -6.42
CA GLY A 251 1.38 -16.35 -6.31
C GLY A 251 -0.07 -16.14 -5.92
N LYS A 252 -0.90 -17.21 -5.85
CA LYS A 252 -2.28 -17.09 -5.38
C LYS A 252 -2.30 -16.69 -3.91
N LYS A 253 -2.95 -15.58 -3.59
CA LYS A 253 -3.20 -15.14 -2.21
C LYS A 253 -4.67 -14.90 -2.00
N VAL A 254 -5.20 -15.34 -0.86
CA VAL A 254 -6.56 -15.00 -0.42
C VAL A 254 -6.47 -14.61 1.05
N PHE A 255 -6.95 -13.42 1.38
CA PHE A 255 -6.90 -12.87 2.72
C PHE A 255 -7.98 -11.82 2.93
N ASP A 256 -8.20 -11.45 4.18
CA ASP A 256 -9.17 -10.43 4.54
C ASP A 256 -8.45 -9.12 4.94
N LEU A 257 -9.00 -8.01 4.46
CA LEU A 257 -8.64 -6.65 4.86
C LEU A 257 -9.84 -5.97 5.52
N TYR A 258 -9.57 -4.96 6.32
CA TYR A 258 -10.54 -4.13 7.00
C TYR A 258 -10.25 -2.67 6.68
N HIS A 259 -11.27 -1.95 6.24
CA HIS A 259 -11.17 -0.55 5.86
C HIS A 259 -12.03 0.31 6.77
N PHE A 260 -11.41 1.28 7.43
CA PHE A 260 -12.07 2.30 8.22
C PHE A 260 -12.03 3.64 7.48
N ASN A 261 -13.19 4.18 7.14
CA ASN A 261 -13.30 5.36 6.27
C ASN A 261 -13.06 6.71 6.96
N GLY A 262 -12.85 6.75 8.27
CA GLY A 262 -12.48 7.99 8.98
C GLY A 262 -13.57 9.08 9.05
N ILE A 263 -14.79 8.81 8.58
CA ILE A 263 -15.89 9.79 8.58
C ILE A 263 -16.45 9.90 10.00
N ALA A 264 -16.46 11.11 10.58
CA ALA A 264 -16.83 11.33 11.97
C ALA A 264 -18.34 11.46 12.24
N LYS A 265 -19.15 11.86 11.26
CA LYS A 265 -20.60 12.07 11.40
C LYS A 265 -21.35 11.59 10.17
N SER A 266 -22.61 11.16 10.38
CA SER A 266 -23.52 10.90 9.28
C SER A 266 -24.08 12.21 8.73
N ASP A 267 -23.94 12.46 7.44
CA ASP A 267 -24.60 13.60 6.78
C ASP A 267 -26.10 13.31 6.66
N LEU A 268 -26.86 13.60 7.72
CA LEU A 268 -28.33 13.54 7.71
C LEU A 268 -28.95 14.79 7.06
N ASN A 269 -28.15 15.84 6.81
CA ASN A 269 -28.60 17.16 6.35
C ASN A 269 -28.17 17.50 4.91
N GLY A 270 -27.97 16.51 4.05
CA GLY A 270 -27.80 16.73 2.61
C GLY A 270 -29.08 17.34 2.04
N SER A 271 -29.15 18.66 2.00
CA SER A 271 -30.18 19.45 1.34
C SER A 271 -30.45 18.86 -0.04
N GLN A 272 -31.72 18.54 -0.31
CA GLN A 272 -32.21 18.26 -1.65
C GLN A 272 -31.73 19.34 -2.62
N VAL A 273 -30.70 19.04 -3.41
CA VAL A 273 -30.40 19.77 -4.63
C VAL A 273 -30.11 18.73 -5.72
N ASN A 274 -31.19 18.38 -6.41
CA ASN A 274 -31.25 17.81 -7.76
C ASN A 274 -29.93 17.32 -8.38
N SER A 275 -29.63 16.03 -8.19
CA SER A 275 -29.11 15.19 -9.27
C SER A 275 -29.57 13.76 -8.95
N GLY A 276 -30.19 13.09 -9.92
CA GLY A 276 -30.82 11.76 -9.75
C GLY A 276 -29.84 10.60 -9.60
N VAL A 277 -28.83 10.77 -8.74
CA VAL A 277 -27.85 9.74 -8.40
C VAL A 277 -27.91 9.59 -6.89
N ASP A 278 -28.35 8.42 -6.41
CA ASP A 278 -28.27 8.03 -5.00
C ASP A 278 -26.81 8.14 -4.54
N SER A 279 -26.43 9.28 -3.99
CA SER A 279 -25.13 9.45 -3.36
C SER A 279 -25.15 8.67 -2.05
N PRO A 280 -24.23 7.70 -1.85
CA PRO A 280 -24.26 6.85 -0.67
C PRO A 280 -24.06 7.71 0.58
N LEU A 281 -24.97 7.57 1.56
CA LEU A 281 -24.88 8.24 2.85
C LEU A 281 -23.47 8.07 3.45
N GLN A 282 -22.76 9.19 3.62
CA GLN A 282 -21.47 9.23 4.30
C GLN A 282 -21.70 9.08 5.80
N ARG A 283 -21.13 8.03 6.40
CA ARG A 283 -21.18 7.72 7.84
C ARG A 283 -19.91 6.96 8.25
N PRO A 284 -19.51 6.96 9.53
CA PRO A 284 -18.42 6.11 10.00
C PRO A 284 -18.69 4.64 9.64
N ARG A 285 -17.74 3.98 8.96
CA ARG A 285 -17.87 2.58 8.54
C ARG A 285 -16.55 1.83 8.69
N LEU A 286 -16.69 0.58 9.13
CA LEU A 286 -15.66 -0.45 9.06
C LEU A 286 -16.12 -1.52 8.07
N THR A 287 -15.51 -1.58 6.90
CA THR A 287 -15.84 -2.54 5.84
C THR A 287 -14.82 -3.65 5.81
N LYS A 288 -15.28 -4.90 5.87
CA LYS A 288 -14.43 -6.07 5.62
C LYS A 288 -14.38 -6.35 4.12
N LEU A 289 -13.19 -6.43 3.56
CA LEU A 289 -12.93 -6.84 2.18
C LEU A 289 -12.28 -8.22 2.17
N ARG A 290 -12.76 -9.10 1.31
CA ARG A 290 -12.05 -10.31 0.93
C ARG A 290 -11.25 -10.02 -0.33
N VAL A 291 -9.95 -10.22 -0.26
CA VAL A 291 -9.01 -9.98 -1.36
C VAL A 291 -8.53 -11.31 -1.90
N SER A 292 -8.60 -11.46 -3.22
CA SER A 292 -8.04 -12.59 -3.96
C SER A 292 -7.08 -12.07 -5.01
N VAL A 293 -5.82 -12.49 -4.93
CA VAL A 293 -4.79 -12.21 -5.92
C VAL A 293 -4.65 -13.45 -6.78
N PRO A 294 -5.05 -13.41 -8.07
CA PRO A 294 -4.89 -14.56 -8.95
C PRO A 294 -3.41 -14.84 -9.23
N PRO A 295 -3.04 -16.12 -9.45
CA PRO A 295 -1.68 -16.49 -9.85
C PRO A 295 -1.28 -15.74 -11.11
N LYS A 296 -0.01 -15.36 -11.26
CA LYS A 296 0.52 -14.53 -12.37
C LYS A 296 0.48 -15.20 -13.76
N TRP A 297 -0.31 -16.27 -13.92
CA TRP A 297 -0.50 -16.99 -15.18
C TRP A 297 -1.96 -16.95 -15.61
N THR A 298 -2.22 -16.37 -16.78
CA THR A 298 -3.38 -16.67 -17.60
C THR A 298 -2.90 -16.69 -19.04
N SER A 299 -2.88 -17.88 -19.68
CA SER A 299 -2.72 -18.01 -21.14
C SER A 299 -3.73 -17.17 -21.93
N GLU A 300 -4.78 -16.68 -21.27
CA GLU A 300 -5.79 -15.80 -21.85
C GLU A 300 -5.26 -14.38 -22.16
N GLU A 301 -4.23 -13.87 -21.47
CA GLU A 301 -3.57 -12.61 -21.88
C GLU A 301 -2.75 -12.79 -23.17
N PHE A 302 -2.26 -14.01 -23.44
CA PHE A 302 -1.67 -14.37 -24.73
C PHE A 302 -2.73 -14.52 -25.83
N MET A 303 -3.93 -15.00 -25.50
CA MET A 303 -5.02 -15.07 -26.47
C MET A 303 -5.66 -13.71 -26.73
N ALA A 304 -5.74 -12.80 -25.75
CA ALA A 304 -6.37 -11.50 -25.94
C ALA A 304 -5.61 -10.59 -26.94
N ASP A 305 -4.28 -10.64 -26.95
CA ASP A 305 -3.46 -9.92 -27.95
C ASP A 305 -3.37 -10.65 -29.30
N VAL A 306 -3.55 -11.99 -29.32
CA VAL A 306 -3.60 -12.76 -30.58
C VAL A 306 -5.00 -12.70 -31.23
N THR A 307 -6.07 -12.48 -30.46
CA THR A 307 -7.45 -12.42 -30.98
C THR A 307 -7.71 -11.17 -31.81
N ILE A 308 -6.89 -10.12 -31.69
CA ILE A 308 -6.93 -8.96 -32.60
C ILE A 308 -6.53 -9.37 -34.03
N PHE A 309 -5.75 -10.44 -34.21
CA PHE A 309 -5.34 -10.95 -35.52
C PHE A 309 -6.20 -12.10 -36.06
N SER A 310 -6.99 -12.78 -35.23
CA SER A 310 -7.75 -13.98 -35.65
C SER A 310 -9.25 -13.75 -35.83
N ALA A 311 -9.73 -12.50 -35.91
CA ALA A 311 -11.14 -12.14 -36.19
C ALA A 311 -11.61 -12.47 -37.63
N PHE A 312 -11.05 -13.51 -38.26
CA PHE A 312 -11.52 -14.10 -39.51
C PHE A 312 -11.45 -15.64 -39.42
N SER A 313 -12.34 -16.24 -38.63
CA SER A 313 -12.99 -17.53 -38.94
C SER A 313 -13.86 -17.97 -37.77
N GLY A 314 -15.15 -18.19 -38.03
CA GLY A 314 -16.11 -18.67 -37.03
C GLY A 314 -15.92 -20.15 -36.70
N THR A 315 -16.58 -20.62 -35.64
CA THR A 315 -17.83 -21.42 -35.68
C THR A 315 -18.21 -21.76 -34.23
N GLU A 316 -19.50 -21.69 -33.90
CA GLU A 316 -20.05 -22.03 -32.58
C GLU A 316 -19.95 -23.53 -32.26
N SER A 317 -19.65 -23.88 -31.00
CA SER A 317 -20.06 -25.17 -30.45
C SER A 317 -20.34 -25.08 -28.94
N SER A 318 -21.61 -25.32 -28.60
CA SER A 318 -22.16 -25.41 -27.25
C SER A 318 -21.69 -26.68 -26.54
N GLY A 319 -21.00 -26.54 -25.40
CA GLY A 319 -20.71 -27.63 -24.46
C GLY A 319 -21.05 -27.19 -23.03
N LYS A 320 -21.93 -27.95 -22.36
CA LYS A 320 -22.28 -27.77 -20.94
C LYS A 320 -21.16 -28.34 -20.08
N ASP A 321 -20.58 -27.53 -19.20
CA ASP A 321 -19.68 -27.97 -18.14
C ASP A 321 -20.28 -27.74 -16.74
N PRO A 322 -19.88 -28.56 -15.75
CA PRO A 322 -20.60 -28.73 -14.49
C PRO A 322 -20.35 -27.58 -13.52
N GLU A 323 -21.28 -27.46 -12.58
CA GLU A 323 -21.41 -26.45 -11.53
C GLU A 323 -20.15 -26.33 -10.64
N VAL A 324 -19.18 -25.55 -11.10
CA VAL A 324 -18.11 -25.00 -10.25
C VAL A 324 -18.72 -23.84 -9.47
N SER A 325 -18.63 -23.90 -8.14
CA SER A 325 -19.04 -22.83 -7.22
C SER A 325 -18.66 -21.46 -7.79
N LYS A 326 -19.66 -20.66 -8.17
CA LYS A 326 -19.46 -19.34 -8.77
C LYS A 326 -18.52 -18.52 -7.86
N PRO A 327 -17.41 -17.96 -8.39
CA PRO A 327 -16.64 -16.98 -7.65
C PRO A 327 -17.57 -15.85 -7.23
N GLU A 328 -17.44 -15.33 -6.00
CA GLU A 328 -18.13 -14.10 -5.62
C GLU A 328 -17.86 -13.02 -6.67
N PRO A 329 -18.87 -12.23 -7.08
CA PRO A 329 -18.69 -11.23 -8.13
C PRO A 329 -17.62 -10.23 -7.71
N SER A 330 -16.62 -10.02 -8.56
CA SER A 330 -15.61 -8.99 -8.37
C SER A 330 -16.28 -7.63 -8.29
N GLN A 331 -16.06 -6.89 -7.20
CA GLN A 331 -16.57 -5.54 -7.03
C GLN A 331 -15.43 -4.52 -7.19
N HIS A 332 -15.78 -3.31 -7.62
CA HIS A 332 -14.82 -2.22 -7.82
C HIS A 332 -15.20 -0.97 -7.02
N ALA A 333 -14.18 -0.36 -6.44
CA ALA A 333 -14.22 0.92 -5.73
C ALA A 333 -12.79 1.51 -5.79
N PRO A 334 -12.60 2.84 -5.65
CA PRO A 334 -11.27 3.46 -5.70
C PRO A 334 -10.25 2.87 -4.72
N LEU A 335 -10.70 2.37 -3.57
CA LEU A 335 -9.83 1.64 -2.62
C LEU A 335 -9.17 0.40 -3.25
N VAL A 336 -9.87 -0.29 -4.15
CA VAL A 336 -9.36 -1.49 -4.83
C VAL A 336 -8.16 -1.12 -5.71
N ASP A 337 -8.16 0.08 -6.30
CA ASP A 337 -7.04 0.54 -7.12
C ASP A 337 -5.80 0.83 -6.25
N CYS A 338 -5.98 1.36 -5.04
CA CYS A 338 -4.92 1.45 -4.03
C CYS A 338 -4.39 0.06 -3.63
N ILE A 339 -5.28 -0.92 -3.38
CA ILE A 339 -4.89 -2.30 -3.03
C ILE A 339 -4.05 -2.93 -4.14
N ARG A 340 -4.40 -2.65 -5.41
CA ARG A 340 -3.67 -3.17 -6.57
C ARG A 340 -2.25 -2.63 -6.70
N THR A 341 -1.92 -1.48 -6.10
CA THR A 341 -0.54 -0.98 -6.11
C THR A 341 0.39 -1.76 -5.18
N ARG A 342 -0.17 -2.48 -4.19
CA ARG A 342 0.54 -3.44 -3.32
C ARG A 342 0.42 -4.88 -3.80
N TRP A 343 -0.77 -5.29 -4.23
CA TRP A 343 -1.05 -6.64 -4.73
C TRP A 343 -1.58 -6.54 -6.16
N PRO A 344 -0.71 -6.57 -7.18
CA PRO A 344 -1.12 -6.49 -8.57
C PRO A 344 -2.18 -7.53 -8.90
N ARG A 345 -3.18 -7.15 -9.71
CA ARG A 345 -4.32 -8.01 -10.12
C ARG A 345 -5.25 -8.43 -8.99
N ALA A 346 -5.14 -7.84 -7.80
CA ALA A 346 -6.09 -8.09 -6.72
C ALA A 346 -7.54 -7.83 -7.17
N ILE A 347 -8.40 -8.78 -6.80
CA ILE A 347 -9.85 -8.73 -6.91
C ILE A 347 -10.39 -8.65 -5.50
N CYS A 348 -11.35 -7.75 -5.27
CA CYS A 348 -11.95 -7.57 -3.96
C CYS A 348 -13.46 -7.85 -4.00
N SER A 349 -13.98 -8.40 -2.90
CA SER A 349 -15.40 -8.51 -2.60
C SER A 349 -15.68 -8.00 -1.19
N TRP A 350 -16.88 -7.47 -0.96
CA TRP A 350 -17.38 -7.01 0.32
C TRP A 350 -18.91 -7.13 0.38
N SER A 351 -19.47 -6.99 1.57
CA SER A 351 -20.92 -6.97 1.79
C SER A 351 -21.38 -5.58 2.20
N GLY A 352 -22.52 -5.13 1.65
CA GLY A 352 -23.09 -3.82 1.95
C GLY A 352 -22.52 -2.67 1.11
N ASP A 353 -22.48 -1.47 1.70
CA ASP A 353 -22.01 -0.24 1.04
C ASP A 353 -20.55 -0.38 0.55
N PRO A 354 -20.20 0.20 -0.62
CA PRO A 354 -18.82 0.23 -1.09
C PRO A 354 -17.89 0.96 -0.11
N PRO A 355 -16.63 0.51 0.04
CA PRO A 355 -15.64 1.23 0.83
C PRO A 355 -15.36 2.60 0.17
N SER A 356 -15.46 3.68 0.95
CA SER A 356 -15.24 5.04 0.46
C SER A 356 -13.93 5.60 0.99
N ILE A 357 -13.07 6.03 0.06
CA ILE A 357 -11.86 6.80 0.37
C ILE A 357 -11.98 8.25 -0.11
N VAL A 358 -13.16 8.63 -0.60
CA VAL A 358 -13.50 9.96 -1.13
C VAL A 358 -14.65 10.53 -0.32
#